data_AF-A0A7J5UYT0-F1
#
_entry.id   AF-A0A7J5UYT0-F1
#
_cell.length_a   1.000
_cell.length_b   1.000
_cell.length_c   1.000
_cell.angle_alpha   90.00
_cell.angle_beta   90.00
_cell.angle_gamma   90.00
#
_symmetry.space_group_name_H-M   'P 1'
#
loop_
_entity.id
_entity.type
_entity.pdbx_description
1 polymer ?
#
loop_
_entity_poly.entity_id
_entity_poly.type
_entity_poly.pdbx_seq_one_letter_code
_entity_poly.pdbx_strand_id
1 'polypeptide(L)'
;MHIHKRLLLLFTKQRINVKTASGKSGYLVNQELRSTPVLHYYSLSILSHKIYRYFKVGYLLHLISLIGIVIAIIFLKFTKVAMLNDQLLQQLLYGYFAAYGAVLPIFAQLDARSRYQNYKLIKDKLHRYGFSTRIIDPFTWSRCQRDAIQVAADDLGYKKQMQDYFKKHGFKWYHVLPRILIRNPRLLFTKNYWYRTLFVKYYALKSFPY
;
A
#
# COMPACT_ATOMS: atom_id res chain seq x y z
N MET A 1 13.18 9.86 -18.52
CA MET A 1 11.71 9.92 -18.37
C MET A 1 10.95 10.48 -19.59
N HIS A 2 11.62 10.87 -20.69
CA HIS A 2 10.99 11.46 -21.89
C HIS A 2 10.58 10.45 -22.98
N ILE A 3 11.26 9.29 -23.06
CA ILE A 3 11.01 8.25 -24.09
C ILE A 3 9.66 7.53 -23.84
N HIS A 4 9.26 7.38 -22.58
CA HIS A 4 8.05 6.64 -22.19
C HIS A 4 6.75 7.36 -22.59
N LYS A 5 6.73 8.69 -22.65
CA LYS A 5 5.57 9.49 -23.11
C LYS A 5 5.37 9.38 -24.63
N ARG A 6 6.44 9.21 -25.40
CA ARG A 6 6.36 9.12 -26.87
C ARG A 6 5.78 7.78 -27.33
N LEU A 7 6.10 6.69 -26.64
CA LEU A 7 5.52 5.37 -26.91
C LEU A 7 4.03 5.30 -26.55
N LEU A 8 3.59 5.89 -25.43
CA LEU A 8 2.17 5.91 -25.07
C LEU A 8 1.30 6.68 -26.08
N LEU A 9 1.82 7.78 -26.65
CA LEU A 9 1.13 8.57 -27.67
C LEU A 9 1.00 7.84 -29.02
N LEU A 10 1.97 7.00 -29.38
CA LEU A 10 1.92 6.20 -30.60
C LEU A 10 0.82 5.12 -30.53
N PHE A 11 0.62 4.50 -29.36
CA PHE A 11 -0.41 3.47 -29.20
C PHE A 11 -1.84 4.01 -29.04
N THR A 12 -2.05 5.22 -28.54
CA THR A 12 -3.39 5.85 -28.55
C THR A 12 -3.86 6.23 -29.94
N LYS A 13 -2.93 6.51 -30.88
CA LYS A 13 -3.25 6.87 -32.27
C LYS A 13 -3.48 5.64 -33.16
N GLN A 14 -3.14 4.45 -32.68
CA GLN A 14 -3.27 3.17 -33.39
C GLN A 14 -4.53 2.38 -32.99
N ARG A 15 -5.58 3.06 -32.48
CA ARG A 15 -6.97 2.58 -32.67
C ARG A 15 -7.35 2.83 -34.13
N ILE A 16 -6.76 2.02 -34.99
CA ILE A 16 -7.13 1.95 -36.40
C ILE A 16 -8.58 1.47 -36.46
N ASN A 17 -9.37 2.31 -37.12
CA ASN A 17 -10.72 2.08 -37.54
C ASN A 17 -10.75 0.88 -38.50
N VAL A 18 -10.91 -0.34 -37.97
CA VAL A 18 -11.15 -1.53 -38.79
C VAL A 18 -12.66 -1.71 -38.89
N LYS A 19 -13.28 -1.04 -39.86
CA LYS A 19 -14.57 -1.47 -40.41
C LYS A 19 -14.30 -2.75 -41.19
N THR A 20 -14.54 -3.92 -40.59
CA THR A 20 -14.60 -5.17 -41.35
C THR A 20 -15.94 -5.26 -42.07
N ALA A 21 -15.92 -4.98 -43.38
CA ALA A 21 -16.95 -5.41 -44.31
C ALA A 21 -16.76 -6.90 -44.59
N SER A 22 -17.26 -7.77 -43.71
CA SER A 22 -17.55 -9.20 -43.97
C SER A 22 -17.90 -9.86 -42.65
N GLY A 23 -19.18 -10.22 -42.49
CA GLY A 23 -19.73 -10.83 -41.28
C GLY A 23 -19.35 -12.30 -41.12
N LYS A 24 -18.08 -12.60 -40.78
CA LYS A 24 -17.71 -13.94 -40.27
C LYS A 24 -16.75 -13.88 -39.08
N SER A 25 -17.33 -14.21 -37.93
CA SER A 25 -16.78 -14.94 -36.77
C SER A 25 -15.48 -14.44 -36.11
N GLY A 26 -15.64 -13.60 -35.09
CA GLY A 26 -14.58 -13.03 -34.24
C GLY A 26 -14.06 -13.93 -33.12
N TYR A 27 -13.77 -15.21 -33.38
CA TYR A 27 -13.27 -16.13 -32.34
C TYR A 27 -11.80 -16.56 -32.48
N LEU A 28 -11.11 -16.23 -33.58
CA LEU A 28 -9.74 -16.75 -33.82
C LEU A 28 -8.59 -15.75 -33.53
N VAL A 29 -8.87 -14.48 -33.19
CA VAL A 29 -7.82 -13.46 -33.04
C VAL A 29 -7.20 -13.40 -31.63
N ASN A 30 -7.72 -14.16 -30.65
CA ASN A 30 -7.28 -14.04 -29.25
C ASN A 30 -6.20 -15.05 -28.81
N GLN A 31 -5.80 -16.02 -29.64
CA GLN A 31 -4.88 -17.08 -29.20
C GLN A 31 -3.41 -16.85 -29.60
N GLU A 32 -3.13 -16.16 -30.71
CA GLU A 32 -1.75 -15.96 -31.20
C GLU A 32 -1.00 -14.79 -30.54
N LEU A 33 -1.69 -13.90 -29.82
CA LEU A 33 -1.03 -12.79 -29.13
C LEU A 33 -0.32 -13.21 -27.82
N ARG A 34 -0.42 -14.47 -27.37
CA ARG A 34 0.17 -14.89 -26.07
C ARG A 34 1.69 -15.14 -26.09
N SER A 35 2.34 -15.17 -27.24
CA SER A 35 3.74 -15.61 -27.38
C SER A 35 4.71 -14.52 -27.89
N THR A 36 4.39 -13.23 -27.74
CA THR A 36 5.32 -12.16 -28.13
C THR A 36 6.14 -11.65 -26.93
N PRO A 37 7.47 -11.48 -27.07
CA PRO A 37 8.36 -10.98 -26.01
C PRO A 37 8.00 -9.54 -25.55
N VAL A 38 7.25 -8.80 -26.38
CA VAL A 38 6.78 -7.43 -26.10
C VAL A 38 5.77 -7.40 -24.94
N LEU A 39 4.87 -8.39 -24.84
CA LEU A 39 3.92 -8.48 -23.73
C LEU A 39 4.60 -8.84 -22.41
N HIS A 40 5.66 -9.64 -22.47
CA HIS A 40 6.43 -10.01 -21.28
C HIS A 40 7.14 -8.79 -20.68
N TYR A 41 7.77 -7.94 -21.52
CA TYR A 41 8.41 -6.70 -21.06
C TYR A 41 7.41 -5.70 -20.47
N TYR A 42 6.23 -5.55 -21.09
CA TYR A 42 5.17 -4.70 -20.56
C TYR A 42 4.66 -5.18 -19.19
N SER A 43 4.47 -6.49 -19.03
CA SER A 43 4.08 -7.10 -17.75
C SER A 43 5.11 -6.86 -16.64
N LEU A 44 6.40 -6.99 -16.95
CA LEU A 44 7.48 -6.76 -15.98
C LEU A 44 7.54 -5.30 -15.54
N SER A 45 7.37 -4.33 -16.46
CA SER A 45 7.34 -2.91 -16.11
C SER A 45 6.13 -2.53 -15.23
N ILE A 46 4.97 -3.13 -15.48
CA ILE A 46 3.77 -2.96 -14.65
C ILE A 46 4.02 -3.53 -13.25
N LEU A 47 4.59 -4.73 -13.17
CA LEU A 47 4.89 -5.39 -11.91
C LEU A 47 5.91 -4.57 -11.09
N SER A 48 6.97 -4.08 -11.71
CA SER A 48 7.97 -3.26 -11.01
C SER A 48 7.37 -1.96 -10.46
N HIS A 49 6.47 -1.31 -11.22
CA HIS A 49 5.73 -0.15 -10.72
C HIS A 49 4.82 -0.50 -9.54
N LYS A 50 4.09 -1.62 -9.60
CA LYS A 50 3.25 -2.08 -8.47
C LYS A 50 4.09 -2.29 -7.21
N ILE A 51 5.22 -2.99 -7.34
CA ILE A 51 6.14 -3.28 -6.24
C ILE A 51 6.70 -1.98 -5.65
N TYR A 52 7.22 -1.09 -6.51
CA TYR A 52 7.74 0.20 -6.07
C TYR A 52 6.69 1.01 -5.29
N ARG A 53 5.45 1.06 -5.77
CA ARG A 53 4.36 1.78 -5.08
C ARG A 53 3.95 1.10 -3.79
N TYR A 54 3.95 -0.23 -3.73
CA TYR A 54 3.70 -0.98 -2.50
C TYR A 54 4.70 -0.59 -1.41
N PHE A 55 6.01 -0.64 -1.72
CA PHE A 55 7.06 -0.25 -0.78
C PHE A 55 7.02 1.23 -0.41
N LYS A 56 6.73 2.12 -1.37
CA LYS A 56 6.63 3.56 -1.11
C LYS A 56 5.46 3.90 -0.18
N VAL A 57 4.30 3.30 -0.41
CA VAL A 57 3.10 3.50 0.43
C VAL A 57 3.30 2.93 1.84
N GLY A 58 3.92 1.76 1.94
CA GLY A 58 4.15 1.05 3.18
C GLY A 58 5.50 1.31 3.84
N TYR A 59 6.27 2.31 3.43
CA TYR A 59 7.70 2.44 3.80
C TYR A 59 7.95 2.28 5.31
N LEU A 60 7.21 3.03 6.13
CA LEU A 60 7.33 2.96 7.59
C LEU A 60 6.94 1.57 8.14
N LEU A 61 5.95 0.92 7.55
CA LEU A 61 5.47 -0.39 7.97
C LEU A 61 6.46 -1.51 7.60
N HIS A 62 7.09 -1.42 6.43
CA HIS A 62 8.19 -2.33 6.06
C HIS A 62 9.38 -2.15 7.01
N LEU A 63 9.71 -0.91 7.36
CA LEU A 63 10.76 -0.63 8.35
C LEU A 63 10.43 -1.21 9.73
N ILE A 64 9.20 -1.03 10.22
CA ILE A 64 8.73 -1.64 11.47
C ILE A 64 8.80 -3.16 11.41
N SER A 65 8.49 -3.76 10.26
CA SER A 65 8.59 -5.21 10.06
C SER A 65 10.03 -5.70 10.20
N LEU A 66 10.99 -5.00 9.57
CA LEU A 66 12.40 -5.35 9.69
C LEU A 66 12.90 -5.21 11.13
N ILE A 67 12.53 -4.12 11.80
CA ILE A 67 12.86 -3.90 13.22
C ILE A 67 12.27 -5.02 14.09
N GLY A 68 11.02 -5.42 13.85
CA GLY A 68 10.38 -6.52 14.58
C GLY A 68 11.13 -7.85 14.43
N ILE A 69 11.57 -8.19 13.22
CA ILE A 69 12.39 -9.39 12.96
C ILE A 69 13.71 -9.32 13.73
N VAL A 70 14.39 -8.16 13.71
CA VAL A 70 15.65 -7.97 14.44
C VAL A 70 15.45 -8.13 15.95
N ILE A 71 14.40 -7.52 16.52
CA ILE A 71 14.03 -7.69 17.92
C ILE A 71 13.78 -9.16 18.23
N ALA A 72 12.99 -9.86 17.41
CA ALA A 72 12.70 -11.27 17.61
C ALA A 72 13.98 -12.12 17.66
N ILE A 73 14.88 -11.95 16.69
CA ILE A 73 16.14 -12.72 16.61
C ILE A 73 17.03 -12.45 17.82
N ILE A 74 17.21 -11.19 18.21
CA ILE A 74 18.06 -10.80 19.34
C ILE A 74 17.51 -11.41 20.64
N PHE A 75 16.22 -11.21 20.92
CA PHE A 75 15.63 -11.69 22.16
C PHE A 75 15.44 -13.21 22.19
N LEU A 76 15.29 -13.88 21.04
CA LEU A 76 15.35 -15.35 20.97
C LEU A 76 16.72 -15.87 21.40
N LYS A 77 17.81 -15.21 20.99
CA LYS A 77 19.18 -15.58 21.43
C LYS A 77 19.33 -15.41 22.94
N PHE A 78 18.88 -14.28 23.51
CA PHE A 78 18.93 -14.07 24.96
C PHE A 78 18.05 -15.06 25.73
N THR A 79 16.88 -15.42 25.20
CA THR A 79 16.01 -16.44 25.79
C THR A 79 16.73 -17.78 25.87
N LYS A 80 17.44 -18.20 24.81
CA LYS A 80 18.23 -19.45 24.81
C LYS A 80 19.34 -19.43 25.86
N VAL A 81 20.05 -18.31 26.00
CA VAL A 81 21.10 -18.17 27.03
C VAL A 81 20.50 -18.24 28.44
N ALA A 82 19.37 -17.57 28.68
CA ALA A 82 18.68 -17.63 29.96
C ALA A 82 18.16 -19.04 30.31
N MET A 83 17.74 -19.81 29.31
CA MET A 83 17.34 -21.22 29.47
C MET A 83 18.52 -22.12 29.88
N LEU A 84 19.72 -21.88 29.35
CA LEU A 84 20.90 -22.67 29.71
C LEU A 84 21.42 -22.37 31.13
N ASN A 85 21.10 -21.19 31.67
CA ASN A 85 21.50 -20.76 33.00
C ASN A 85 20.39 -20.95 34.06
N ASP A 86 19.29 -21.63 33.72
CA ASP A 86 18.11 -21.86 34.59
C ASP A 86 17.49 -20.57 35.19
N GLN A 87 17.59 -19.44 34.49
CA GLN A 87 17.07 -18.14 34.94
C GLN A 87 15.64 -17.89 34.44
N LEU A 88 14.66 -18.48 35.14
CA LEU A 88 13.24 -18.45 34.74
C LEU A 88 12.69 -17.04 34.45
N LEU A 89 12.97 -16.06 35.32
CA LEU A 89 12.45 -14.70 35.13
C LEU A 89 12.99 -14.06 33.85
N GLN A 90 14.28 -14.25 33.56
CA GLN A 90 14.90 -13.73 32.34
C GLN A 90 14.39 -14.45 31.10
N GLN A 91 14.19 -15.77 31.18
CA GLN A 91 13.58 -16.56 30.11
C GLN A 91 12.19 -16.02 29.75
N LEU A 92 11.34 -15.75 30.74
CA LEU A 92 9.99 -15.21 30.50
C LEU A 92 10.05 -13.79 29.90
N LEU A 93 10.92 -12.94 30.43
CA LEU A 93 11.07 -11.56 29.95
C LEU A 93 11.59 -11.51 28.51
N TYR A 94 12.67 -12.23 28.20
CA TYR A 94 13.22 -12.28 26.85
C TYR A 94 12.29 -13.00 25.89
N GLY A 95 11.63 -14.06 26.34
CA GLY A 95 10.61 -14.77 25.58
C GLY A 95 9.44 -13.86 25.19
N TYR A 96 8.99 -13.00 26.11
CA TYR A 96 7.96 -12.00 25.83
C TYR A 96 8.39 -11.01 24.74
N PHE A 97 9.60 -10.44 24.83
CA PHE A 97 10.10 -9.51 23.82
C PHE A 97 10.34 -10.19 22.47
N ALA A 98 10.79 -11.46 22.48
CA ALA A 98 10.93 -12.27 21.27
C ALA A 98 9.58 -12.48 20.58
N ALA A 99 8.55 -12.87 21.35
CA ALA A 99 7.19 -13.05 20.85
C ALA A 99 6.60 -11.73 20.32
N TYR A 100 6.76 -10.63 21.06
CA TYR A 100 6.35 -9.30 20.63
C TYR A 100 7.02 -8.91 19.30
N GLY A 101 8.35 -9.10 19.20
CA GLY A 101 9.10 -8.88 17.98
C GLY A 101 8.60 -9.74 16.81
N ALA A 102 8.23 -11.00 17.04
CA ALA A 102 7.72 -11.90 16.01
C ALA A 102 6.31 -11.51 15.51
N VAL A 103 5.48 -10.93 16.39
CA VAL A 103 4.13 -10.48 16.06
C VAL A 103 4.15 -9.18 15.24
N LEU A 104 5.08 -8.26 15.52
CA LEU A 104 5.17 -6.96 14.84
C LEU A 104 5.18 -7.04 13.29
N PRO A 105 6.00 -7.88 12.63
CA PRO A 105 6.03 -8.02 11.17
C PRO A 105 4.68 -8.44 10.60
N ILE A 106 3.96 -9.34 11.28
CA ILE A 106 2.66 -9.83 10.83
C ILE A 106 1.67 -8.66 10.78
N PHE A 107 1.56 -7.91 11.88
CA PHE A 107 0.67 -6.75 11.96
C PHE A 107 1.07 -5.64 10.99
N ALA A 108 2.37 -5.37 10.88
CA ALA A 108 2.88 -4.33 9.99
C ALA A 108 2.65 -4.66 8.51
N GLN A 109 2.79 -5.91 8.09
CA GLN A 109 2.49 -6.33 6.71
C GLN A 109 0.99 -6.34 6.42
N LEU A 110 0.14 -6.72 7.38
CA LEU A 110 -1.32 -6.61 7.24
C LEU A 110 -1.77 -5.15 7.08
N ASP A 111 -1.21 -4.23 7.87
CA ASP A 111 -1.48 -2.80 7.70
C ASP A 111 -0.92 -2.28 6.37
N ALA A 112 0.28 -2.72 5.95
CA ALA A 112 0.89 -2.28 4.68
C ALA A 112 0.03 -2.68 3.47
N ARG A 113 -0.47 -3.92 3.46
CA ARG A 113 -1.46 -4.39 2.48
C ARG A 113 -2.70 -3.50 2.46
N SER A 114 -3.23 -3.18 3.63
CA SER A 114 -4.43 -2.35 3.77
C SER A 114 -4.22 -0.91 3.29
N ARG A 115 -3.07 -0.30 3.62
CA ARG A 115 -2.68 1.03 3.12
C ARG A 115 -2.52 1.05 1.61
N TYR A 116 -1.97 -0.02 1.04
CA TYR A 116 -1.88 -0.15 -0.41
C TYR A 116 -3.25 -0.23 -1.09
N GLN A 117 -4.25 -0.90 -0.49
CA GLN A 117 -5.62 -0.87 -1.01
C GLN A 117 -6.23 0.53 -0.96
N ASN A 118 -6.01 1.26 0.15
CA ASN A 118 -6.47 2.64 0.29
C ASN A 118 -5.82 3.57 -0.73
N TYR A 119 -4.51 3.42 -0.98
CA TYR A 119 -3.79 4.14 -2.04
C TYR A 119 -4.48 3.94 -3.40
N LYS A 120 -4.76 2.69 -3.78
CA LYS A 120 -5.41 2.38 -5.07
C LYS A 120 -6.80 3.01 -5.17
N LEU A 121 -7.60 2.88 -4.13
CA LEU A 121 -8.95 3.45 -4.06
C LEU A 121 -8.94 4.97 -4.18
N ILE A 122 -8.05 5.64 -3.44
CA ILE A 122 -7.97 7.10 -3.44
C ILE A 122 -7.40 7.63 -4.74
N LYS A 123 -6.40 6.96 -5.32
CA LYS A 123 -5.86 7.32 -6.64
C LYS A 123 -6.95 7.33 -7.71
N ASP A 124 -7.80 6.30 -7.76
CA ASP A 124 -8.92 6.26 -8.70
C ASP A 124 -9.95 7.38 -8.43
N LYS A 125 -10.28 7.63 -7.17
CA LYS A 125 -11.24 8.70 -6.81
C LYS A 125 -10.71 10.08 -7.18
N LEU A 126 -9.44 10.35 -6.89
CA LEU A 126 -8.78 11.61 -7.25
C LEU A 126 -8.66 11.78 -8.77
N HIS A 127 -8.36 10.70 -9.49
CA HIS A 127 -8.32 10.75 -10.96
C HIS A 127 -9.70 11.07 -11.56
N ARG A 128 -10.78 10.50 -11.00
CA ARG A 128 -12.14 10.68 -11.52
C ARG A 128 -12.78 12.01 -11.14
N TYR A 129 -12.63 12.43 -9.89
CA TYR A 129 -13.37 13.55 -9.32
C TYR A 129 -12.50 14.78 -9.02
N GLY A 130 -11.19 14.67 -9.26
CA GLY A 130 -10.23 15.69 -8.83
C GLY A 130 -10.01 15.70 -7.33
N PHE A 131 -9.26 16.71 -6.87
CA PHE A 131 -8.99 16.90 -5.46
C PHE A 131 -10.22 17.46 -4.73
N SER A 132 -10.71 16.72 -3.73
CA SER A 132 -11.79 17.15 -2.85
C SER A 132 -11.54 16.66 -1.43
N THR A 133 -11.69 17.55 -0.44
CA THR A 133 -11.49 17.21 0.98
C THR A 133 -12.43 16.09 1.42
N ARG A 134 -13.67 16.05 0.91
CA ARG A 134 -14.65 14.99 1.19
C ARG A 134 -14.15 13.59 0.82
N ILE A 135 -13.30 13.48 -0.21
CA ILE A 135 -12.69 12.21 -0.64
C ILE A 135 -11.54 11.83 0.30
N ILE A 136 -10.78 12.83 0.75
CA ILE A 136 -9.56 12.69 1.54
C ILE A 136 -9.84 12.42 3.02
N ASP A 137 -10.78 13.15 3.63
CA ASP A 137 -11.06 13.15 5.07
C ASP A 137 -11.16 11.73 5.68
N PRO A 138 -11.89 10.76 5.07
CA PRO A 138 -12.03 9.42 5.62
C PRO A 138 -10.72 8.63 5.76
N PHE A 139 -9.63 9.08 5.12
CA PHE A 139 -8.34 8.39 5.06
C PHE A 139 -7.23 9.15 5.80
N THR A 140 -7.56 10.06 6.71
CA THR A 140 -6.56 10.90 7.39
C THR A 140 -6.34 10.56 8.87
N TRP A 141 -6.96 9.48 9.34
CA TRP A 141 -7.10 9.17 10.76
C TRP A 141 -5.77 8.77 11.41
N SER A 142 -4.93 8.02 10.69
CA SER A 142 -3.60 7.61 11.16
C SER A 142 -2.49 8.07 10.21
N ARG A 143 -1.25 8.09 10.72
CA ARG A 143 -0.07 8.46 9.93
C ARG A 143 0.08 7.60 8.68
N CYS A 144 0.00 6.27 8.81
CA CYS A 144 0.14 5.37 7.68
C CYS A 144 -0.94 5.59 6.60
N GLN A 145 -2.14 6.05 6.97
CA GLN A 145 -3.17 6.40 5.98
C GLN A 145 -2.83 7.70 5.26
N ARG A 146 -2.36 8.71 5.99
CA ARG A 146 -1.91 9.99 5.42
C ARG A 146 -0.75 9.81 4.45
N ASP A 147 0.19 8.94 4.76
CA ASP A 147 1.31 8.62 3.87
C ASP A 147 0.78 7.96 2.58
N ALA A 148 -0.14 7.00 2.69
CA ALA A 148 -0.74 6.34 1.53
C ALA A 148 -1.49 7.30 0.58
N ILE A 149 -2.30 8.21 1.13
CA ILE A 149 -3.03 9.20 0.32
C ILE A 149 -2.12 10.31 -0.22
N GLN A 150 -1.05 10.66 0.48
CA GLN A 150 -0.05 11.60 -0.04
C GLN A 150 0.61 11.02 -1.29
N VAL A 151 0.98 9.73 -1.26
CA VAL A 151 1.55 9.06 -2.45
C VAL A 151 0.53 9.03 -3.60
N ALA A 152 -0.76 8.81 -3.32
CA ALA A 152 -1.80 8.86 -4.34
C ALA A 152 -1.97 10.26 -4.96
N ALA A 153 -1.93 11.31 -4.12
CA ALA A 153 -2.03 12.69 -4.57
C ALA A 153 -0.79 13.13 -5.37
N ASP A 154 0.41 12.74 -4.93
CA ASP A 154 1.67 13.02 -5.62
C ASP A 154 1.68 12.43 -7.03
N ASP A 155 1.14 11.22 -7.19
CA ASP A 155 1.07 10.53 -8.49
C ASP A 155 0.17 11.23 -9.51
N LEU A 156 -0.75 12.10 -9.06
CA LEU A 156 -1.70 12.83 -9.88
C LEU A 156 -1.41 14.34 -9.94
N GLY A 157 -0.30 14.80 -9.33
CA GLY A 157 0.07 16.22 -9.32
C GLY A 157 -0.65 17.06 -8.25
N TYR A 158 -1.37 16.43 -7.31
CA TYR A 158 -2.09 17.10 -6.22
C TYR A 158 -1.25 17.29 -4.95
N LYS A 159 0.08 17.20 -5.05
CA LYS A 159 1.01 17.29 -3.91
C LYS A 159 0.78 18.55 -3.07
N LYS A 160 0.75 19.72 -3.71
CA LYS A 160 0.60 21.02 -3.03
C LYS A 160 -0.74 21.11 -2.28
N GLN A 161 -1.83 20.74 -2.94
CA GLN A 161 -3.17 20.75 -2.34
C GLN A 161 -3.27 19.80 -1.12
N MET A 162 -2.65 18.62 -1.19
CA MET A 162 -2.60 17.69 -0.07
C MET A 162 -1.77 18.25 1.11
N GLN A 163 -0.64 18.89 0.82
CA GLN A 163 0.19 19.53 1.84
C GLN A 163 -0.53 20.71 2.52
N ASP A 164 -1.20 21.55 1.75
CA ASP A 164 -2.02 22.66 2.26
C ASP A 164 -3.18 22.14 3.12
N TYR A 165 -3.84 21.07 2.66
CA TYR A 165 -4.86 20.37 3.43
C TYR A 165 -4.28 19.84 4.76
N PHE A 166 -3.11 19.20 4.74
CA PHE A 166 -2.51 18.67 5.97
C PHE A 166 -2.11 19.77 6.96
N LYS A 167 -1.55 20.87 6.45
CA LYS A 167 -1.20 22.06 7.23
C LYS A 167 -2.44 22.67 7.90
N LYS A 168 -3.52 22.85 7.13
CA LYS A 168 -4.80 23.40 7.64
C LYS A 168 -5.41 22.56 8.77
N HIS A 169 -5.26 21.24 8.71
CA HIS A 169 -5.80 20.31 9.71
C HIS A 169 -4.83 19.99 10.87
N GLY A 170 -3.70 20.71 10.94
CA GLY A 170 -2.72 20.56 12.02
C GLY A 170 -2.06 19.18 12.06
N PHE A 171 -1.99 18.47 10.93
CA PHE A 171 -1.30 17.19 10.89
C PHE A 171 0.21 17.40 10.93
N LYS A 172 0.86 16.74 11.89
CA LYS A 172 2.32 16.76 12.06
C LYS A 172 2.88 15.35 11.91
N TRP A 173 4.16 15.27 11.55
CA TRP A 173 4.84 13.99 11.30
C TRP A 173 4.86 13.07 12.53
N TYR A 174 4.90 13.66 13.73
CA TYR A 174 4.91 12.93 15.01
C TYR A 174 3.52 12.50 15.51
N HIS A 175 2.42 12.88 14.83
CA HIS A 175 1.07 12.39 15.15
C HIS A 175 0.88 10.95 14.61
N VAL A 176 1.61 10.00 15.21
CA VAL A 176 1.56 8.58 14.86
C VAL A 176 0.24 7.96 15.33
N LEU A 177 -0.16 8.26 16.57
CA LEU A 177 -1.37 7.71 17.17
C LEU A 177 -2.63 8.30 16.50
N PRO A 178 -3.59 7.46 16.07
CA PRO A 178 -4.84 7.94 15.52
C PRO A 178 -5.60 8.80 16.53
N ARG A 179 -6.09 9.97 16.10
CA ARG A 179 -6.85 10.89 16.97
C ARG A 179 -8.07 10.23 17.62
N ILE A 180 -8.67 9.27 16.94
CA ILE A 180 -9.83 8.54 17.46
C ILE A 180 -9.48 7.66 18.66
N LEU A 181 -8.26 7.11 18.71
CA LEU A 181 -7.82 6.30 19.83
C LEU A 181 -7.51 7.15 21.06
N ILE A 182 -6.99 8.37 20.85
CA ILE A 182 -6.79 9.34 21.94
C ILE A 182 -8.14 9.70 22.57
N ARG A 183 -9.17 9.93 21.74
CA ARG A 183 -10.51 10.30 22.23
C ARG A 183 -11.29 9.12 22.81
N ASN A 184 -11.14 7.92 22.25
CA ASN A 184 -11.85 6.73 22.70
C ASN A 184 -10.98 5.47 22.53
N PRO A 185 -10.19 5.10 23.56
CA PRO A 185 -9.28 3.96 23.48
C PRO A 185 -10.01 2.62 23.39
N ARG A 186 -11.28 2.54 23.81
CA ARG A 186 -12.09 1.30 23.74
C ARG A 186 -12.32 0.84 22.31
N LEU A 187 -12.15 1.72 21.33
CA LEU A 187 -12.27 1.37 19.91
C LEU A 187 -11.26 0.32 19.45
N LEU A 188 -10.09 0.22 20.10
CA LEU A 188 -9.10 -0.83 19.81
C LEU A 188 -9.68 -2.24 19.95
N PHE A 189 -10.68 -2.42 20.81
CA PHE A 189 -11.30 -3.73 21.05
C PHE A 189 -12.52 -3.99 20.14
N THR A 190 -12.84 -3.06 19.24
CA THR A 190 -13.97 -3.23 18.32
C THR A 190 -13.53 -3.89 17.02
N LYS A 191 -14.31 -4.87 16.53
CA LYS A 191 -14.07 -5.53 15.24
C LYS A 191 -13.97 -4.51 14.10
N ASN A 192 -14.80 -3.47 14.13
CA ASN A 192 -14.81 -2.41 13.12
C ASN A 192 -13.47 -1.66 12.99
N TYR A 193 -12.76 -1.45 14.10
CA TYR A 193 -11.43 -0.82 14.06
C TYR A 193 -10.42 -1.70 13.31
N TRP A 194 -10.39 -2.99 13.61
CA TRP A 194 -9.51 -3.96 12.94
C TRP A 194 -9.83 -4.11 11.46
N TYR A 195 -11.11 -4.17 11.08
CA TYR A 195 -11.51 -4.23 9.67
C TYR A 195 -11.07 -3.01 8.87
N ARG A 196 -11.16 -1.81 9.45
CA ARG A 196 -10.74 -0.57 8.79
C ARG A 196 -9.22 -0.40 8.77
N THR A 197 -8.51 -1.02 9.72
CA THR A 197 -7.07 -0.85 9.88
C THR A 197 -6.29 -1.94 9.14
N LEU A 198 -6.51 -3.21 9.47
CA LEU A 198 -5.74 -4.35 8.98
C LEU A 198 -6.41 -5.14 7.85
N PHE A 199 -7.74 -5.13 7.77
CA PHE A 199 -8.48 -5.98 6.83
C PHE A 199 -9.27 -5.16 5.81
N VAL A 200 -8.65 -4.12 5.26
CA VAL A 200 -9.25 -3.35 4.18
C VAL A 200 -9.52 -4.27 2.98
N LYS A 201 -10.73 -4.16 2.42
CA LYS A 201 -11.17 -4.94 1.27
C LYS A 201 -10.22 -4.72 0.09
N TYR A 202 -9.98 -5.78 -0.66
CA TYR A 202 -9.21 -5.68 -1.89
C TYR A 202 -9.89 -4.71 -2.85
N TYR A 203 -9.09 -3.83 -3.48
CA TYR A 203 -9.58 -2.89 -4.46
C TYR A 203 -8.83 -3.07 -5.79
N ALA A 204 -9.56 -3.40 -6.86
CA ALA A 204 -9.01 -3.43 -8.21
C ALA A 204 -8.98 -2.00 -8.79
N LEU A 205 -7.81 -1.56 -9.25
CA LEU A 205 -7.67 -0.27 -9.94
C LEU A 205 -8.49 -0.28 -11.22
N LYS A 206 -9.24 0.81 -11.44
CA LYS A 206 -10.12 0.97 -12.60
C LYS A 206 -9.54 1.95 -13.61
N SER A 207 -8.83 2.98 -13.16
CA SER A 207 -8.32 4.03 -14.04
C SER A 207 -6.88 3.81 -14.50
N PHE A 208 -6.17 2.82 -13.93
CA PHE A 208 -4.76 2.56 -14.22
C PHE A 208 -4.54 1.07 -14.53
N PRO A 209 -3.76 0.73 -15.57
CA PRO A 209 -3.51 -0.66 -15.95
C PRO A 209 -2.51 -1.40 -15.03
N TYR A 210 -2.00 -0.73 -13.99
CA TYR A 210 -1.05 -1.28 -13.02
C TYR A 210 -1.52 -1.01 -11.58
#